data_AF-A0A160DUK3-F1
#
_entry.id   AF-A0A160DUK3-F1
#
_cell.length_a   1.000
_cell.length_b   1.000
_cell.length_c   1.000
_cell.angle_alpha   90.00
_cell.angle_beta   90.00
_cell.angle_gamma   90.00
#
_symmetry.space_group_name_H-M   'P 1'
#
loop_
_entity.id
_entity.type
_entity.pdbx_description
1 polymer ?
#
loop_
_entity_poly.entity_id
_entity_poly.type
_entity_poly.pdbx_seq_one_letter_code
_entity_poly.pdbx_strand_id
1 'polypeptide(L)'
;MKSLALAVLAATAAAGAAAATSVPLLDRSFGQDGVLLVTPVNPPPTAAAGLRAARVGTDGSIFLAGSEHGPDGQTRPYVAKLLPNGQPDPGFGSGGRFVFALDPALYPYGASLGDIALLGDGRIVFASGVLLDISGVSATTLLGVLTPFGQLDPSFAGVGYRRFDYAASGAQPAALTYNGQLAVDAADRILLSAPTGAPAAAVARFLPDGALDPAYGAAGIAWLPASTSLGRLLLDDTDALLVAGVEKPVNAPGRLAVARLLSNGALDLGFGGGLATMEVAASASDFPQVGSLARDRTGRILVGHAVISLTSTSFSLDAARFTTAGQLDPRFNAQQQQPGHPGLVRIANDAVWMAGTFAFPTADRRIVVLGSSYRVAGAAGLAFARLREDASSDPSLPAGPDGPAHLMPVLGRSGNDDGVIDADPDPQGRLVVAGQTHGPLGDCYFVMRLIGDRLFADGHEPAARPMQCPSP
;
A
#
# COMPACT_ATOMS: atom_id res chain seq x y z
N MET A 1 -15.93 50.43 69.40
CA MET A 1 -15.94 49.51 68.24
C MET A 1 -14.72 49.82 67.36
N LYS A 2 -13.68 48.99 67.41
CA LYS A 2 -12.59 48.92 66.43
C LYS A 2 -12.32 47.44 66.21
N SER A 3 -12.52 46.98 64.97
CA SER A 3 -12.40 45.58 64.57
C SER A 3 -11.02 45.34 63.96
N LEU A 4 -10.40 44.24 64.37
CA LEU A 4 -9.13 43.72 63.87
C LEU A 4 -9.32 42.99 62.52
N ALA A 5 -8.21 42.93 61.77
CA ALA A 5 -8.07 42.41 60.41
C ALA A 5 -8.17 40.88 60.28
N LEU A 6 -8.52 40.40 59.08
CA LEU A 6 -8.06 39.12 58.54
C LEU A 6 -7.91 39.21 57.00
N ALA A 7 -6.79 38.66 56.51
CA ALA A 7 -6.25 38.82 55.17
C ALA A 7 -6.95 37.97 54.09
N VAL A 8 -6.96 38.46 52.84
CA VAL A 8 -7.19 37.66 51.64
C VAL A 8 -5.94 37.77 50.75
N LEU A 9 -5.38 36.62 50.42
CA LEU A 9 -4.22 36.40 49.55
C LEU A 9 -4.62 36.67 48.09
N ALA A 10 -3.92 37.57 47.40
CA ALA A 10 -4.01 37.73 45.95
C ALA A 10 -2.85 36.95 45.29
N ALA A 11 -3.17 35.90 44.54
CA ALA A 11 -2.25 35.24 43.62
C ALA A 11 -2.70 35.56 42.19
N THR A 12 -1.96 36.43 41.51
CA THR A 12 -2.09 36.68 40.07
C THR A 12 -1.46 35.52 39.31
N ALA A 13 -2.28 34.64 38.74
CA ALA A 13 -1.83 33.67 37.76
C ALA A 13 -1.60 34.39 36.42
N ALA A 14 -0.33 34.56 36.06
CA ALA A 14 0.04 34.91 34.70
C ALA A 14 -0.26 33.71 33.79
N ALA A 15 -1.34 33.79 33.02
CA ALA A 15 -1.60 32.88 31.92
C ALA A 15 -0.57 33.14 30.82
N GLY A 16 0.53 32.39 30.83
CA GLY A 16 1.37 32.23 29.65
C GLY A 16 0.55 31.47 28.61
N ALA A 17 0.07 32.18 27.58
CA ALA A 17 -0.39 31.54 26.37
C ALA A 17 0.80 30.82 25.74
N ALA A 18 0.91 29.51 25.96
CA ALA A 18 1.79 28.66 25.19
C ALA A 18 1.31 28.72 23.74
N ALA A 19 2.09 29.36 22.88
CA ALA A 19 1.85 29.36 21.45
C ALA A 19 1.89 27.90 20.96
N ALA A 20 0.76 27.41 20.42
CA ALA A 20 0.65 26.07 19.87
C ALA A 20 1.49 25.95 18.59
N THR A 21 2.70 25.40 18.70
CA THR A 21 3.51 25.00 17.56
C THR A 21 3.09 23.60 17.11
N SER A 22 2.17 23.52 16.14
CA SER A 22 1.84 22.26 15.46
C SER A 22 3.04 21.79 14.64
N VAL A 23 3.61 20.61 14.94
CA VAL A 23 4.63 20.00 14.10
C VAL A 23 3.94 19.34 12.91
N PRO A 24 4.25 19.72 11.67
CA PRO A 24 3.51 19.22 10.52
C PRO A 24 4.12 17.90 10.07
N LEU A 25 3.51 16.79 10.51
CA LEU A 25 3.65 15.46 9.92
C LEU A 25 3.46 15.52 8.39
N LEU A 26 2.59 16.42 7.94
CA LEU A 26 2.28 16.73 6.56
C LEU A 26 3.28 17.73 5.95
N ASP A 27 3.78 17.43 4.75
CA ASP A 27 4.49 18.40 3.94
C ASP A 27 3.51 19.45 3.40
N ARG A 28 3.39 20.57 4.12
CA ARG A 28 2.44 21.65 3.77
C ARG A 28 2.69 22.34 2.44
N SER A 29 3.81 22.06 1.77
CA SER A 29 4.04 22.53 0.38
C SER A 29 3.31 21.68 -0.67
N PHE A 30 2.75 20.54 -0.27
CA PHE A 30 2.03 19.62 -1.13
C PHE A 30 0.52 19.88 -1.08
N GLY A 31 -0.14 19.95 -2.24
CA GLY A 31 -1.60 20.10 -2.30
C GLY A 31 -2.13 21.27 -1.46
N GLN A 32 -3.22 21.03 -0.73
CA GLN A 32 -3.76 21.93 0.28
C GLN A 32 -3.30 21.47 1.68
N ASP A 33 -2.34 22.20 2.26
CA ASP A 33 -1.79 21.92 3.60
C ASP A 33 -1.25 20.48 3.78
N GLY A 34 -0.73 19.88 2.71
CA GLY A 34 -0.12 18.54 2.69
C GLY A 34 -1.02 17.42 2.20
N VAL A 35 -2.27 17.74 1.82
CA VAL A 35 -3.24 16.80 1.27
C VAL A 35 -3.76 17.30 -0.07
N LEU A 36 -3.82 16.41 -1.05
CA LEU A 36 -4.51 16.60 -2.30
C LEU A 36 -5.74 15.69 -2.30
N LEU A 37 -6.92 16.27 -2.48
CA LEU A 37 -8.13 15.49 -2.74
C LEU A 37 -8.27 15.29 -4.26
N VAL A 38 -8.48 14.04 -4.64
CA VAL A 38 -8.65 13.62 -6.03
C VAL A 38 -10.06 13.08 -6.18
N THR A 39 -10.89 13.77 -6.96
CA THR A 39 -12.18 13.24 -7.37
C THR A 39 -12.00 12.25 -8.51
N PRO A 40 -12.56 11.04 -8.40
CA PRO A 40 -12.72 10.18 -9.57
C PRO A 40 -13.64 10.88 -10.59
N VAL A 41 -13.24 10.88 -11.86
CA VAL A 41 -14.10 11.35 -12.95
C VAL A 41 -15.16 10.27 -13.19
N ASN A 42 -16.44 10.63 -13.09
CA ASN A 42 -17.59 9.73 -13.16
C ASN A 42 -17.60 8.62 -12.08
N PRO A 43 -17.78 8.95 -10.79
CA PRO A 43 -17.88 7.94 -9.75
C PRO A 43 -19.11 7.04 -9.95
N PRO A 44 -18.99 5.70 -9.83
CA PRO A 44 -20.15 4.83 -9.80
C PRO A 44 -21.01 5.06 -8.53
N PRO A 45 -22.29 4.66 -8.53
CA PRO A 45 -23.12 4.60 -7.32
C PRO A 45 -22.60 3.59 -6.27
N THR A 46 -21.68 2.71 -6.65
CA THR A 46 -21.07 1.68 -5.81
C THR A 46 -19.56 1.64 -6.06
N ALA A 47 -18.76 1.83 -5.00
CA ALA A 47 -17.34 2.22 -4.97
C ALA A 47 -16.28 1.28 -5.62
N ALA A 48 -16.56 0.62 -6.75
CA ALA A 48 -15.68 -0.37 -7.38
C ALA A 48 -14.61 0.19 -8.35
N ALA A 49 -14.76 1.42 -8.87
CA ALA A 49 -13.71 2.11 -9.60
C ALA A 49 -12.91 2.99 -8.64
N GLY A 50 -11.59 2.80 -8.59
CA GLY A 50 -10.78 3.53 -7.64
C GLY A 50 -9.29 3.51 -7.87
N LEU A 51 -8.61 4.33 -7.06
CA LEU A 51 -7.15 4.34 -6.91
C LEU A 51 -6.67 2.98 -6.41
N ARG A 52 -5.49 2.55 -6.86
CA ARG A 52 -4.95 1.20 -6.62
C ARG A 52 -3.48 1.19 -6.29
N ALA A 53 -2.71 2.09 -6.92
CA ALA A 53 -1.29 2.23 -6.64
C ALA A 53 -0.87 3.70 -6.70
N ALA A 54 0.16 4.02 -5.93
CA ALA A 54 0.89 5.28 -6.02
C ALA A 54 2.39 4.99 -6.08
N ARG A 55 3.08 5.59 -7.05
CA ARG A 55 4.54 5.45 -7.20
C ARG A 55 5.18 6.83 -7.33
N VAL A 56 6.35 7.02 -6.76
CA VAL A 56 7.11 8.27 -6.82
C VAL A 56 8.32 8.07 -7.72
N GLY A 57 8.45 8.91 -8.74
CA GLY A 57 9.61 8.95 -9.62
C GLY A 57 10.84 9.54 -8.93
N THR A 58 12.01 9.31 -9.52
CA THR A 58 13.28 9.85 -9.02
C THR A 58 13.35 11.38 -9.08
N ASP A 59 12.53 12.01 -9.93
CA ASP A 59 12.35 13.46 -10.05
C ASP A 59 11.33 14.02 -9.03
N GLY A 60 10.70 13.15 -8.23
CA GLY A 60 9.65 13.49 -7.28
C GLY A 60 8.26 13.61 -7.89
N SER A 61 8.06 13.32 -9.18
CA SER A 61 6.72 13.18 -9.76
C SER A 61 5.97 12.01 -9.12
N ILE A 62 4.67 12.14 -9.00
CA ILE A 62 3.82 11.13 -8.36
C ILE A 62 2.89 10.55 -9.42
N PHE A 63 2.90 9.24 -9.57
CA PHE A 63 2.04 8.50 -10.47
C PHE A 63 0.94 7.84 -9.66
N LEU A 64 -0.31 8.04 -10.09
CA LEU A 64 -1.49 7.44 -9.47
C LEU A 64 -2.11 6.48 -10.48
N ALA A 65 -2.34 5.24 -10.08
CA ALA A 65 -2.95 4.24 -10.95
C ALA A 65 -4.24 3.70 -10.34
N GLY A 66 -5.21 3.44 -11.21
CA GLY A 66 -6.50 2.92 -10.78
C GLY A 66 -7.42 2.71 -11.96
N SER A 67 -8.71 2.94 -11.70
CA SER A 67 -9.74 2.80 -12.73
C SER A 67 -10.73 3.94 -12.69
N GLU A 68 -11.23 4.34 -13.86
CA GLU A 68 -12.32 5.30 -14.01
C GLU A 68 -13.48 4.70 -14.82
N HIS A 69 -14.69 5.27 -14.74
CA HIS A 69 -15.80 4.85 -15.59
C HIS A 69 -15.85 5.68 -16.87
N GLY A 70 -15.85 4.98 -18.01
CA GLY A 70 -16.14 5.56 -19.30
C GLY A 70 -17.61 5.98 -19.43
N PRO A 71 -17.93 6.88 -20.39
CA PRO A 71 -19.32 7.27 -20.69
C PRO A 71 -20.19 6.11 -21.20
N ASP A 72 -19.56 5.01 -21.60
CA ASP A 72 -20.16 3.74 -22.01
C ASP A 72 -20.40 2.77 -20.83
N GLY A 73 -20.09 3.17 -19.60
CA GLY A 73 -20.22 2.34 -18.40
C GLY A 73 -19.08 1.34 -18.18
N GLN A 74 -18.08 1.27 -19.08
CA GLN A 74 -16.92 0.41 -18.89
C GLN A 74 -15.99 0.95 -17.81
N THR A 75 -15.43 0.06 -16.99
CA THR A 75 -14.30 0.39 -16.13
C THR A 75 -13.02 0.46 -16.98
N ARG A 76 -12.27 1.56 -16.91
CA ARG A 76 -11.10 1.82 -17.75
C ARG A 76 -9.84 1.99 -16.89
N PRO A 77 -8.73 1.30 -17.24
CA PRO A 77 -7.43 1.55 -16.65
C PRO A 77 -7.03 3.02 -16.77
N TYR A 78 -6.55 3.61 -15.67
CA TYR A 78 -6.19 5.03 -15.61
C TYR A 78 -4.85 5.25 -14.90
N VAL A 79 -3.99 6.09 -15.49
CA VAL A 79 -2.75 6.58 -14.85
C VAL A 79 -2.76 8.12 -14.85
N ALA A 80 -2.60 8.71 -13.67
CA ALA A 80 -2.31 10.13 -13.49
C ALA A 80 -0.82 10.35 -13.30
N LYS A 81 -0.32 11.49 -13.77
CA LYS A 81 0.96 12.03 -13.30
C LYS A 81 0.73 13.37 -12.63
N LEU A 82 1.26 13.52 -11.42
CA LEU A 82 1.32 14.76 -10.67
C LEU A 82 2.77 15.26 -10.60
N LEU A 83 2.92 16.57 -10.61
CA LEU A 83 4.15 17.25 -10.25
C LEU A 83 4.47 17.02 -8.76
N PRO A 84 5.72 17.25 -8.31
CA PRO A 84 6.09 17.12 -6.91
C PRO A 84 5.25 17.99 -5.95
N ASN A 85 4.59 19.05 -6.42
CA ASN A 85 3.70 19.88 -5.58
C ASN A 85 2.25 19.33 -5.49
N GLY A 86 1.94 18.24 -6.20
CA GLY A 86 0.61 17.63 -6.26
C GLY A 86 -0.29 18.15 -7.38
N GLN A 87 0.14 19.13 -8.18
CA GLN A 87 -0.63 19.57 -9.34
C GLN A 87 -0.55 18.53 -10.48
N PRO A 88 -1.62 18.31 -11.26
CA PRO A 88 -1.55 17.47 -12.46
C PRO A 88 -0.45 17.95 -13.42
N ASP A 89 0.34 17.03 -13.96
CA ASP A 89 1.40 17.35 -14.94
C ASP A 89 0.78 17.55 -16.34
N PRO A 90 0.66 18.78 -16.86
CA PRO A 90 0.01 19.01 -18.15
C PRO A 90 0.74 18.37 -19.34
N GLY A 91 2.02 17.98 -19.18
CA GLY A 91 2.81 17.30 -20.20
C GLY A 91 2.55 15.79 -20.31
N PHE A 92 1.73 15.22 -19.42
CA PHE A 92 1.42 13.79 -19.40
C PHE A 92 0.03 13.50 -19.97
N GLY A 93 -0.03 12.76 -21.07
CA GLY A 93 -1.27 12.37 -21.72
C GLY A 93 -2.19 13.57 -22.01
N SER A 94 -3.48 13.41 -21.70
CA SER A 94 -4.47 14.48 -21.83
C SER A 94 -4.75 15.13 -20.47
N GLY A 95 -4.05 16.22 -20.15
CA GLY A 95 -4.26 16.98 -18.91
C GLY A 95 -3.73 16.29 -17.66
N GLY A 96 -2.59 15.61 -17.77
CA GLY A 96 -1.97 14.86 -16.67
C GLY A 96 -2.44 13.41 -16.55
N ARG A 97 -3.09 12.89 -17.59
CA ARG A 97 -3.90 11.68 -17.51
C ARG A 97 -3.75 10.81 -18.75
N PHE A 98 -3.56 9.51 -18.52
CA PHE A 98 -3.70 8.45 -19.51
C PHE A 98 -4.90 7.57 -19.13
N VAL A 99 -5.73 7.24 -20.11
CA VAL A 99 -6.90 6.36 -19.95
C VAL A 99 -6.85 5.32 -21.06
N PHE A 100 -6.92 4.05 -20.69
CA PHE A 100 -6.97 2.96 -21.67
C PHE A 100 -8.42 2.55 -21.92
N ALA A 101 -8.88 2.68 -23.16
CA ALA A 101 -10.19 2.21 -23.57
C ALA A 101 -10.09 0.83 -24.22
N LEU A 102 -10.87 -0.13 -23.72
CA LEU A 102 -11.04 -1.44 -24.34
C LEU A 102 -12.21 -1.42 -25.33
N ASP A 103 -12.18 -2.34 -26.30
CA ASP A 103 -13.31 -2.57 -27.21
C ASP A 103 -14.55 -3.03 -26.41
N PRO A 104 -15.64 -2.23 -26.36
CA PRO A 104 -16.84 -2.59 -25.61
C PRO A 104 -17.49 -3.89 -26.07
N ALA A 105 -17.29 -4.28 -27.34
CA ALA A 105 -17.87 -5.51 -27.88
C ALA A 105 -17.17 -6.77 -27.32
N LEU A 106 -15.92 -6.65 -26.90
CA LEU A 106 -15.11 -7.75 -26.37
C LEU A 106 -15.04 -7.73 -24.84
N TYR A 107 -15.04 -6.54 -24.24
CA TYR A 107 -14.85 -6.32 -22.80
C TYR A 107 -15.95 -5.40 -22.26
N PRO A 108 -17.22 -5.86 -22.21
CA PRO A 108 -18.35 -5.00 -21.84
C PRO A 108 -18.26 -4.46 -20.41
N TYR A 109 -17.47 -5.09 -19.54
CA TYR A 109 -17.22 -4.65 -18.16
C TYR A 109 -15.90 -3.87 -18.00
N GLY A 110 -15.04 -3.87 -19.03
CA GLY A 110 -13.74 -3.21 -19.04
C GLY A 110 -12.68 -3.91 -18.17
N ALA A 111 -11.79 -3.12 -17.59
CA ALA A 111 -10.66 -3.58 -16.78
C ALA A 111 -10.28 -2.59 -15.69
N SER A 112 -9.82 -3.11 -14.56
CA SER A 112 -9.20 -2.30 -13.51
C SER A 112 -7.68 -2.41 -13.55
N LEU A 113 -6.93 -1.32 -13.32
CA LEU A 113 -5.51 -1.46 -13.02
C LEU A 113 -5.32 -2.16 -11.68
N GLY A 114 -4.34 -3.06 -11.64
CA GLY A 114 -3.87 -3.67 -10.42
C GLY A 114 -2.73 -2.87 -9.80
N ASP A 115 -1.74 -2.51 -10.62
CA ASP A 115 -0.51 -1.87 -10.16
C ASP A 115 0.20 -1.12 -11.30
N ILE A 116 1.16 -0.26 -10.93
CA ILE A 116 2.14 0.36 -11.82
C ILE A 116 3.56 0.22 -11.24
N ALA A 117 4.55 0.22 -12.14
CA ALA A 117 5.96 0.30 -11.80
C ALA A 117 6.68 1.27 -12.74
N LEU A 118 7.79 1.85 -12.29
CA LEU A 118 8.57 2.81 -13.05
C LEU A 118 9.84 2.14 -13.59
N LEU A 119 10.12 2.33 -14.88
CA LEU A 119 11.37 1.92 -15.52
C LEU A 119 12.46 2.98 -15.27
N GLY A 120 13.73 2.59 -15.40
CA GLY A 120 14.87 3.48 -15.13
C GLY A 120 14.96 4.71 -16.05
N ASP A 121 14.31 4.65 -17.21
CA ASP A 121 14.22 5.72 -18.21
C ASP A 121 12.98 6.63 -18.05
N GLY A 122 12.18 6.43 -16.99
CA GLY A 122 10.98 7.19 -16.70
C GLY A 122 9.72 6.72 -17.44
N ARG A 123 9.80 5.62 -18.21
CA ARG A 123 8.60 4.93 -18.70
C ARG A 123 7.83 4.26 -17.55
N ILE A 124 6.56 4.00 -17.79
CA ILE A 124 5.64 3.48 -16.77
C ILE A 124 5.08 2.15 -17.23
N VAL A 125 5.34 1.09 -16.49
CA VAL A 125 4.68 -0.21 -16.67
C VAL A 125 3.35 -0.19 -15.93
N PHE A 126 2.28 -0.69 -16.54
CA PHE A 126 1.00 -0.90 -15.88
C PHE A 126 0.49 -2.31 -16.12
N ALA A 127 -0.18 -2.87 -15.12
CA ALA A 127 -0.85 -4.16 -15.22
C ALA A 127 -2.30 -4.05 -14.77
N SER A 128 -3.21 -4.67 -15.51
CA SER A 128 -4.59 -4.84 -15.04
C SER A 128 -4.70 -5.96 -14.01
N GLY A 129 -5.81 -5.94 -13.28
CA GLY A 129 -6.36 -7.17 -12.73
C GLY A 129 -6.86 -8.11 -13.84
N VAL A 130 -7.85 -8.91 -13.51
CA VAL A 130 -8.50 -9.84 -14.45
C VAL A 130 -9.31 -9.05 -15.48
N LEU A 131 -9.13 -9.34 -16.78
CA LEU A 131 -10.00 -8.81 -17.84
C LEU A 131 -11.33 -9.57 -17.83
N LEU A 132 -12.43 -8.83 -17.83
CA LEU A 132 -13.78 -9.39 -17.86
C LEU A 132 -14.30 -9.33 -19.30
N ASP A 133 -14.30 -10.46 -20.00
CA ASP A 133 -14.84 -10.58 -21.36
C ASP A 133 -16.33 -11.00 -21.34
N ILE A 134 -16.92 -11.13 -22.53
CA ILE A 134 -18.32 -11.56 -22.72
C ILE A 134 -18.67 -12.93 -22.10
N SER A 135 -17.68 -13.76 -21.77
CA SER A 135 -17.88 -15.07 -21.13
C SER A 135 -17.85 -15.00 -19.59
N GLY A 136 -17.54 -13.84 -19.02
CA GLY A 136 -17.67 -13.54 -17.59
C GLY A 136 -16.35 -13.44 -16.83
N VAL A 137 -15.34 -14.27 -17.11
CA VAL A 137 -14.00 -14.19 -16.50
C VAL A 137 -12.95 -14.73 -17.47
N SER A 138 -12.08 -13.88 -17.99
CA SER A 138 -10.86 -14.31 -18.68
C SER A 138 -9.69 -14.17 -17.71
N ALA A 139 -8.89 -15.22 -17.48
CA ALA A 139 -7.66 -15.15 -16.67
C ALA A 139 -6.53 -14.33 -17.32
N THR A 140 -6.91 -13.42 -18.22
CA THR A 140 -6.02 -12.58 -18.99
C THR A 140 -5.76 -11.29 -18.22
N THR A 141 -4.48 -10.95 -18.09
CA THR A 141 -4.00 -9.65 -17.64
C THR A 141 -3.56 -8.81 -18.83
N LEU A 142 -3.90 -7.53 -18.82
CA LEU A 142 -3.30 -6.52 -19.69
C LEU A 142 -1.99 -6.05 -19.04
N LEU A 143 -0.87 -6.17 -19.76
CA LEU A 143 0.41 -5.60 -19.38
C LEU A 143 0.81 -4.59 -20.44
N GLY A 144 1.15 -3.37 -20.06
CA GLY A 144 1.58 -2.35 -21.02
C GLY A 144 2.60 -1.38 -20.46
N VAL A 145 3.15 -0.58 -21.36
CA VAL A 145 4.17 0.41 -21.08
C VAL A 145 3.74 1.76 -21.67
N LEU A 146 3.85 2.80 -20.87
CA LEU A 146 3.68 4.18 -21.27
C LEU A 146 5.04 4.86 -21.40
N THR A 147 5.14 5.76 -22.37
CA THR A 147 6.22 6.76 -22.42
C THR A 147 6.15 7.68 -21.20
N PRO A 148 7.23 8.42 -20.89
CA PRO A 148 7.21 9.42 -19.82
C PRO A 148 6.17 10.54 -20.03
N PHE A 149 5.61 10.63 -21.23
CA PHE A 149 4.58 11.59 -21.64
C PHE A 149 3.16 10.98 -21.67
N GLY A 150 2.96 9.77 -21.15
CA GLY A 150 1.63 9.18 -21.00
C GLY A 150 1.01 8.68 -22.31
N GLN A 151 1.82 8.23 -23.25
CA GLN A 151 1.39 7.57 -24.48
C GLN A 151 1.78 6.09 -24.44
N LEU A 152 1.02 5.19 -25.07
CA LEU A 152 1.45 3.80 -25.23
C LEU A 152 2.79 3.74 -25.98
N ASP A 153 3.76 3.00 -25.44
CA ASP A 153 5.10 2.88 -26.02
C ASP A 153 5.16 1.74 -27.05
N PRO A 154 5.19 2.01 -28.37
CA PRO A 154 5.15 0.95 -29.38
C PRO A 154 6.37 0.02 -29.37
N SER A 155 7.47 0.37 -28.67
CA SER A 155 8.60 -0.54 -28.48
C SER A 155 8.24 -1.77 -27.63
N PHE A 156 7.19 -1.67 -26.81
CA PHE A 156 6.67 -2.78 -26.02
C PHE A 156 5.59 -3.55 -26.78
N ALA A 157 5.86 -4.80 -27.12
CA ALA A 157 4.95 -5.68 -27.86
C ALA A 157 4.38 -5.08 -29.17
N GLY A 158 5.07 -4.11 -29.79
CA GLY A 158 4.69 -3.46 -31.05
C GLY A 158 3.58 -2.41 -30.95
N VAL A 159 2.76 -2.43 -29.90
CA VAL A 159 1.59 -1.54 -29.72
C VAL A 159 1.52 -0.88 -28.34
N GLY A 160 2.52 -1.11 -27.49
CA GLY A 160 2.59 -0.60 -26.12
C GLY A 160 1.86 -1.40 -25.07
N TYR A 161 1.25 -2.52 -25.45
CA TYR A 161 0.66 -3.46 -24.50
C TYR A 161 0.56 -4.85 -25.09
N ARG A 162 0.38 -5.83 -24.21
CA ARG A 162 0.02 -7.20 -24.54
C ARG A 162 -0.98 -7.75 -23.55
N ARG A 163 -1.76 -8.72 -24.02
CA ARG A 163 -2.56 -9.59 -23.18
C ARG A 163 -1.72 -10.79 -22.78
N PHE A 164 -1.83 -11.19 -21.53
CA PHE A 164 -1.11 -12.35 -21.00
C PHE A 164 -2.08 -13.24 -20.23
N ASP A 165 -2.19 -14.49 -20.68
CA ASP A 165 -3.03 -15.50 -20.05
C ASP A 165 -2.15 -16.52 -19.34
N TYR A 166 -2.23 -16.53 -18.01
CA TYR A 166 -1.53 -17.53 -17.20
C TYR A 166 -2.14 -18.93 -17.34
N ALA A 167 -3.43 -19.05 -17.68
CA ALA A 167 -4.07 -20.36 -17.85
C ALA A 167 -3.56 -21.10 -19.08
N ALA A 168 -3.33 -20.38 -20.19
CA ALA A 168 -2.65 -20.92 -21.37
C ALA A 168 -1.22 -21.43 -21.07
N SER A 169 -0.61 -20.99 -19.96
CA SER A 169 0.70 -21.47 -19.49
C SER A 169 0.61 -22.64 -18.49
N GLY A 170 -0.58 -23.17 -18.23
CA GLY A 170 -0.83 -24.29 -17.32
C GLY A 170 -1.41 -23.92 -15.96
N ALA A 171 -1.72 -22.64 -15.70
CA ALA A 171 -2.41 -22.22 -14.48
C ALA A 171 -3.90 -22.61 -14.50
N GLN A 172 -4.49 -22.87 -13.33
CA GLN A 172 -5.94 -22.91 -13.20
C GLN A 172 -6.45 -21.52 -12.82
N PRO A 173 -7.50 -20.98 -13.48
CA PRO A 173 -8.06 -19.69 -13.10
C PRO A 173 -8.66 -19.74 -11.69
N ALA A 174 -8.31 -18.76 -10.84
CA ALA A 174 -9.06 -18.54 -9.60
C ALA A 174 -10.41 -17.89 -9.94
N ALA A 175 -11.43 -18.21 -9.16
CA ALA A 175 -12.54 -17.27 -9.01
C ALA A 175 -11.99 -15.97 -8.40
N LEU A 176 -12.12 -14.90 -9.17
CA LEU A 176 -12.06 -13.46 -8.84
C LEU A 176 -11.23 -13.05 -7.61
N THR A 177 -10.32 -12.11 -7.86
CA THR A 177 -9.54 -11.24 -6.93
C THR A 177 -8.13 -11.78 -6.56
N TYR A 178 -7.00 -11.06 -6.69
CA TYR A 178 -6.70 -9.61 -6.69
C TYR A 178 -5.60 -9.23 -7.69
N ASN A 179 -5.69 -7.99 -8.21
CA ASN A 179 -4.67 -7.13 -8.82
C ASN A 179 -3.25 -7.69 -8.96
N GLY A 180 -2.80 -7.91 -10.20
CA GLY A 180 -1.40 -8.24 -10.47
C GLY A 180 -0.48 -7.13 -9.97
N GLN A 181 0.45 -7.47 -9.07
CA GLN A 181 1.55 -6.63 -8.61
C GLN A 181 2.67 -6.64 -9.65
N LEU A 182 3.37 -5.52 -9.73
CA LEU A 182 4.51 -5.33 -10.60
C LEU A 182 5.79 -5.08 -9.81
N ALA A 183 6.89 -5.60 -10.32
CA ALA A 183 8.24 -5.17 -9.96
C ALA A 183 9.07 -5.03 -11.23
N VAL A 184 10.09 -4.18 -11.18
CA VAL A 184 11.02 -3.94 -12.30
C VAL A 184 12.43 -4.06 -11.76
N ASP A 185 13.26 -4.86 -12.41
CA ASP A 185 14.66 -5.00 -12.02
C ASP A 185 15.60 -4.00 -12.70
N ALA A 186 16.87 -4.03 -12.31
CA ALA A 186 17.87 -3.07 -12.79
C ALA A 186 18.14 -3.16 -14.31
N ALA A 187 17.68 -4.22 -14.97
CA ALA A 187 17.76 -4.41 -16.42
C ALA A 187 16.44 -4.06 -17.14
N ASP A 188 15.54 -3.34 -16.47
CA ASP A 188 14.18 -2.99 -16.93
C ASP A 188 13.32 -4.23 -17.28
N ARG A 189 13.66 -5.42 -16.76
CA ARG A 189 12.80 -6.59 -16.93
C ARG A 189 11.64 -6.49 -15.94
N ILE A 190 10.47 -6.89 -16.40
CA ILE A 190 9.20 -6.67 -15.71
C ILE A 190 8.76 -7.98 -15.08
N LEU A 191 8.59 -7.99 -13.76
CA LEU A 191 7.99 -9.10 -13.03
C LEU A 191 6.53 -8.80 -12.75
N LEU A 192 5.66 -9.72 -13.13
CA LEU A 192 4.21 -9.64 -12.93
C LEU A 192 3.78 -10.81 -12.07
N SER A 193 3.06 -10.57 -10.98
CA SER A 193 2.40 -11.64 -10.23
C SER A 193 1.08 -12.04 -10.90
N ALA A 194 0.77 -13.33 -10.95
CA ALA A 194 -0.57 -13.81 -11.24
C ALA A 194 -1.38 -14.08 -9.97
N PRO A 195 -2.66 -13.65 -9.93
CA PRO A 195 -3.66 -14.31 -9.11
C PRO A 195 -4.06 -15.61 -9.80
N THR A 196 -3.24 -16.65 -9.69
CA THR A 196 -3.65 -17.99 -10.10
C THR A 196 -4.58 -18.58 -9.04
N GLY A 197 -5.52 -19.42 -9.48
CA GLY A 197 -6.31 -20.23 -8.57
C GLY A 197 -5.41 -21.21 -7.86
N ALA A 198 -5.80 -21.58 -6.64
CA ALA A 198 -5.19 -22.71 -5.94
C ALA A 198 -5.03 -23.89 -6.93
N PRO A 199 -3.86 -24.54 -6.96
CA PRO A 199 -2.88 -24.50 -5.89
C PRO A 199 -1.83 -23.37 -5.95
N ALA A 200 -1.17 -23.08 -7.07
CA ALA A 200 0.13 -22.39 -7.01
C ALA A 200 0.11 -20.95 -7.54
N ALA A 201 0.52 -19.98 -6.72
CA ALA A 201 0.90 -18.63 -7.14
C ALA A 201 2.04 -18.65 -8.18
N ALA A 202 2.08 -17.65 -9.07
CA ALA A 202 3.13 -17.56 -10.09
C ALA A 202 3.60 -16.11 -10.31
N VAL A 203 4.85 -15.99 -10.76
CA VAL A 203 5.45 -14.73 -11.21
C VAL A 203 6.00 -14.95 -12.61
N ALA A 204 5.50 -14.20 -13.59
CA ALA A 204 6.07 -14.16 -14.93
C ALA A 204 7.12 -13.03 -15.01
N ARG A 205 8.19 -13.25 -15.76
CA ARG A 205 9.15 -12.18 -16.11
C ARG A 205 9.12 -11.90 -17.61
N PHE A 206 9.05 -10.62 -17.96
CA PHE A 206 9.09 -10.12 -19.32
C PHE A 206 10.36 -9.31 -19.54
N LEU A 207 10.89 -9.38 -20.76
CA LEU A 207 11.94 -8.50 -21.25
C LEU A 207 11.38 -7.09 -21.49
N PRO A 208 12.24 -6.05 -21.59
CA PRO A 208 11.80 -4.67 -21.84
C PRO A 208 11.01 -4.45 -23.13
N ASP A 209 11.15 -5.35 -24.12
CA ASP A 209 10.37 -5.34 -25.37
C ASP A 209 8.99 -6.02 -25.22
N GLY A 210 8.69 -6.54 -24.04
CA GLY A 210 7.46 -7.24 -23.71
C GLY A 210 7.44 -8.72 -24.07
N ALA A 211 8.51 -9.30 -24.62
CA ALA A 211 8.63 -10.74 -24.77
C ALA A 211 8.73 -11.43 -23.40
N LEU A 212 8.24 -12.67 -23.28
CA LEU A 212 8.40 -13.43 -22.04
C LEU A 212 9.85 -13.90 -21.94
N ASP A 213 10.49 -13.73 -20.77
CA ASP A 213 11.93 -14.02 -20.60
C ASP A 213 12.17 -15.54 -20.46
N PRO A 214 12.71 -16.24 -21.47
CA PRO A 214 12.89 -17.69 -21.40
C PRO A 214 13.92 -18.13 -20.33
N ALA A 215 14.74 -17.21 -19.81
CA ALA A 215 15.74 -17.50 -18.78
C ALA A 215 15.18 -17.47 -17.35
N TYR A 216 13.90 -17.15 -17.16
CA TYR A 216 13.25 -17.09 -15.84
C TYR A 216 12.34 -18.29 -15.61
N GLY A 217 12.56 -19.04 -14.54
CA GLY A 217 11.73 -20.19 -14.16
C GLY A 217 11.53 -21.19 -15.32
N ALA A 218 10.31 -21.74 -15.41
CA ALA A 218 9.91 -22.57 -16.53
C ALA A 218 9.29 -21.71 -17.63
N ALA A 219 10.04 -21.50 -18.72
CA ALA A 219 9.61 -20.72 -19.89
C ALA A 219 9.12 -19.30 -19.54
N GLY A 220 9.79 -18.63 -18.61
CA GLY A 220 9.47 -17.27 -18.17
C GLY A 220 8.57 -17.17 -16.95
N ILE A 221 8.21 -18.30 -16.34
CA ILE A 221 7.29 -18.33 -15.20
C ILE A 221 7.91 -19.08 -14.03
N ALA A 222 8.02 -18.41 -12.90
CA ALA A 222 8.38 -19.01 -11.63
C ALA A 222 7.11 -19.36 -10.85
N TRP A 223 7.01 -20.63 -10.43
CA TRP A 223 5.89 -21.14 -9.65
C TRP A 223 6.24 -21.19 -8.16
N LEU A 224 5.29 -20.76 -7.33
CA LEU A 224 5.40 -20.78 -5.88
C LEU A 224 4.61 -21.95 -5.29
N PRO A 225 4.85 -22.30 -4.02
CA PRO A 225 4.13 -23.39 -3.37
C PRO A 225 2.60 -23.27 -3.45
N ALA A 226 1.97 -24.44 -3.56
CA ALA A 226 0.55 -24.72 -3.81
C ALA A 226 -0.49 -24.18 -2.79
N SER A 227 -0.05 -23.45 -1.77
CA SER A 227 -0.90 -22.98 -0.68
C SER A 227 -0.83 -21.47 -0.48
N THR A 228 -0.03 -20.77 -1.29
CA THR A 228 0.29 -19.34 -1.11
C THR A 228 -0.49 -18.47 -2.09
N SER A 229 -1.22 -17.47 -1.59
CA SER A 229 -1.69 -16.33 -2.38
C SER A 229 -0.65 -15.22 -2.41
N LEU A 230 -0.66 -14.40 -3.46
CA LEU A 230 0.27 -13.28 -3.62
C LEU A 230 -0.30 -11.98 -3.09
N GLY A 231 0.50 -11.26 -2.30
CA GLY A 231 0.16 -9.95 -1.76
C GLY A 231 1.07 -8.84 -2.28
N ARG A 232 2.39 -8.99 -2.17
CA ARG A 232 3.39 -7.96 -2.49
C ARG A 232 4.67 -8.55 -3.07
N LEU A 233 5.27 -7.80 -3.98
CA LEU A 233 6.55 -8.12 -4.61
C LEU A 233 7.60 -7.09 -4.18
N LEU A 234 8.83 -7.54 -3.93
CA LEU A 234 9.96 -6.66 -3.66
C LEU A 234 11.25 -7.28 -4.19
N LEU A 235 11.97 -6.57 -5.05
CA LEU A 235 13.30 -6.98 -5.48
C LEU A 235 14.35 -6.59 -4.44
N ASP A 236 15.38 -7.43 -4.31
CA ASP A 236 16.59 -7.10 -3.58
C ASP A 236 17.72 -6.63 -4.51
N ASP A 237 18.84 -6.22 -3.92
CA ASP A 237 19.99 -5.67 -4.64
C ASP A 237 20.71 -6.69 -5.54
N THR A 238 20.26 -7.96 -5.53
CA THR A 238 20.78 -9.07 -6.34
C THR A 238 19.79 -9.53 -7.42
N ASP A 239 18.73 -8.74 -7.67
CA ASP A 239 17.56 -9.09 -8.50
C ASP A 239 16.81 -10.35 -8.02
N ALA A 240 17.03 -10.80 -6.79
CA ALA A 240 16.20 -11.84 -6.21
C ALA A 240 14.89 -11.21 -5.71
N LEU A 241 13.80 -11.91 -5.93
CA LEU A 241 12.44 -11.43 -5.67
C LEU A 241 11.94 -12.00 -4.35
N LEU A 242 11.64 -11.12 -3.40
CA LEU A 242 10.81 -11.46 -2.25
C LEU A 242 9.34 -11.37 -2.64
N VAL A 243 8.59 -12.37 -2.23
CA VAL A 243 7.17 -12.50 -2.51
C VAL A 243 6.46 -12.73 -1.20
N ALA A 244 5.66 -11.77 -0.76
CA ALA A 244 4.88 -11.87 0.47
C ALA A 244 3.40 -12.04 0.17
N GLY A 245 2.74 -12.84 0.97
CA GLY A 245 1.34 -13.16 0.80
C GLY A 245 0.81 -14.00 1.95
N VAL A 246 -0.18 -14.83 1.67
CA VAL A 246 -0.89 -15.60 2.70
C VAL A 246 -0.94 -17.07 2.31
N GLU A 247 -0.58 -17.92 3.26
CA GLU A 247 -0.91 -19.33 3.20
C GLU A 247 -2.22 -19.57 3.98
N LYS A 248 -3.25 -20.11 3.32
CA LYS A 248 -4.54 -20.42 3.96
C LYS A 248 -4.87 -21.90 3.83
N PRO A 249 -4.44 -22.74 4.78
CA PRO A 249 -4.78 -24.16 4.77
C PRO A 249 -6.29 -24.35 5.07
N VAL A 250 -6.87 -25.39 4.50
CA VAL A 250 -8.28 -25.74 4.72
C VAL A 250 -8.50 -26.03 6.21
N ASN A 251 -9.51 -25.38 6.80
CA ASN A 251 -9.89 -25.53 8.21
C ASN A 251 -8.77 -25.20 9.22
N ALA A 252 -7.77 -24.40 8.83
CA ALA A 252 -6.70 -23.96 9.71
C ALA A 252 -6.59 -22.42 9.76
N PRO A 253 -5.99 -21.88 10.83
CA PRO A 253 -5.62 -20.47 10.87
C PRO A 253 -4.75 -20.09 9.66
N GLY A 254 -5.01 -18.91 9.09
CA GLY A 254 -4.19 -18.33 8.03
C GLY A 254 -2.81 -17.92 8.53
N ARG A 255 -1.82 -18.04 7.65
CA ARG A 255 -0.42 -17.72 7.91
C ARG A 255 0.05 -16.65 6.96
N LEU A 256 0.93 -15.75 7.42
CA LEU A 256 1.77 -14.99 6.50
C LEU A 256 2.75 -15.95 5.85
N ALA A 257 3.03 -15.72 4.58
CA ALA A 257 4.00 -16.48 3.81
C ALA A 257 4.93 -15.52 3.08
N VAL A 258 6.22 -15.75 3.16
CA VAL A 258 7.25 -15.04 2.41
C VAL A 258 8.12 -16.07 1.70
N ALA A 259 8.16 -15.99 0.38
CA ALA A 259 9.09 -16.76 -0.44
C ALA A 259 10.18 -15.84 -0.99
N ARG A 260 11.34 -16.41 -1.30
CA ARG A 260 12.39 -15.73 -2.05
C ARG A 260 12.66 -16.52 -3.32
N LEU A 261 12.57 -15.86 -4.46
CA LEU A 261 12.98 -16.40 -5.76
C LEU A 261 14.33 -15.79 -6.11
N LEU A 262 15.26 -16.61 -6.57
CA LEU A 262 16.52 -16.14 -7.14
C LEU A 262 16.26 -15.34 -8.42
N SER A 263 17.26 -14.61 -8.90
CA SER A 263 17.16 -13.81 -10.13
C SER A 263 16.92 -14.64 -11.41
N ASN A 264 16.96 -15.97 -11.34
CA ASN A 264 16.56 -16.87 -12.43
C ASN A 264 15.15 -17.48 -12.21
N GLY A 265 14.42 -17.06 -11.17
CA GLY A 265 13.08 -17.55 -10.85
C GLY A 265 13.04 -18.88 -10.10
N ALA A 266 14.19 -19.47 -9.76
CA ALA A 266 14.23 -20.65 -8.90
C ALA A 266 13.93 -20.26 -7.44
N LEU A 267 13.23 -21.12 -6.71
CA LEU A 267 12.97 -20.93 -5.28
C LEU A 267 14.28 -21.00 -4.47
N ASP A 268 14.55 -20.00 -3.64
CA ASP A 268 15.71 -19.98 -2.74
C ASP A 268 15.44 -20.87 -1.52
N LEU A 269 15.89 -22.12 -1.60
CA LEU A 269 15.73 -23.09 -0.52
C LEU A 269 16.52 -22.73 0.75
N GLY A 270 17.50 -21.82 0.66
CA GLY A 270 18.22 -21.29 1.82
C GLY A 270 17.39 -20.32 2.65
N PHE A 271 16.33 -19.77 2.07
CA PHE A 271 15.41 -18.84 2.73
C PHE A 271 14.21 -19.58 3.32
N GLY A 272 14.24 -19.85 4.63
CA GLY A 272 13.13 -20.53 5.30
C GLY A 272 12.76 -21.91 4.74
N GLY A 273 13.68 -22.59 4.03
CA GLY A 273 13.38 -23.84 3.32
C GLY A 273 12.59 -23.65 2.01
N GLY A 274 12.58 -22.43 1.47
CA GLY A 274 11.82 -22.00 0.29
C GLY A 274 10.57 -21.20 0.62
N LEU A 275 10.00 -21.36 1.81
CA LEU A 275 8.81 -20.61 2.24
C LEU A 275 8.87 -20.34 3.75
N ALA A 276 9.11 -19.09 4.11
CA ALA A 276 9.00 -18.63 5.49
C ALA A 276 7.54 -18.39 5.84
N THR A 277 7.03 -19.04 6.89
CA THR A 277 5.62 -18.88 7.31
C THR A 277 5.50 -18.46 8.77
N MET A 278 4.46 -17.69 9.09
CA MET A 278 4.09 -17.37 10.47
C MET A 278 2.57 -17.42 10.62
N GLU A 279 2.08 -18.17 11.61
CA GLU A 279 0.67 -18.12 12.00
C GLU A 279 0.34 -16.76 12.60
N VAL A 280 -0.71 -16.12 12.10
CA VAL A 280 -1.16 -14.78 12.53
C VAL A 280 -2.66 -14.71 12.80
N ALA A 281 -3.42 -15.61 12.21
CA ALA A 281 -4.82 -15.83 12.51
C ALA A 281 -4.98 -16.59 13.83
N ALA A 282 -5.97 -16.23 14.64
CA ALA A 282 -6.34 -16.98 15.84
C ALA A 282 -7.31 -18.12 15.51
N SER A 283 -8.04 -18.02 14.40
CA SER A 283 -9.05 -18.98 13.99
C SER A 283 -9.01 -19.31 12.50
N ALA A 284 -9.63 -20.44 12.13
CA ALA A 284 -9.82 -20.81 10.73
C ALA A 284 -10.74 -19.85 9.96
N SER A 285 -11.56 -19.06 10.65
CA SER A 285 -12.39 -18.01 10.05
C SER A 285 -11.67 -16.67 9.86
N ASP A 286 -10.43 -16.53 10.33
CA ASP A 286 -9.69 -15.29 10.15
C ASP A 286 -8.94 -15.27 8.82
N PHE A 287 -8.87 -14.09 8.21
CA PHE A 287 -8.25 -13.86 6.92
C PHE A 287 -7.13 -12.84 7.07
N PRO A 288 -5.86 -13.27 7.12
CA PRO A 288 -4.76 -12.33 7.05
C PRO A 288 -4.65 -11.72 5.66
N GLN A 289 -4.06 -10.53 5.58
CA GLN A 289 -3.78 -9.80 4.35
C GLN A 289 -2.43 -9.10 4.46
N VAL A 290 -1.63 -9.15 3.40
CA VAL A 290 -0.35 -8.43 3.33
C VAL A 290 -0.58 -7.08 2.66
N GLY A 291 -0.26 -6.01 3.39
CA GLY A 291 -0.37 -4.62 2.91
C GLY A 291 0.94 -4.06 2.37
N SER A 292 2.09 -4.53 2.86
CA SER A 292 3.40 -4.05 2.40
C SER A 292 4.49 -5.09 2.60
N LEU A 293 5.55 -4.92 1.81
CA LEU A 293 6.79 -5.66 1.92
C LEU A 293 7.94 -4.68 1.75
N ALA A 294 8.84 -4.62 2.73
CA ALA A 294 9.99 -3.72 2.71
C ALA A 294 11.25 -4.43 3.23
N ARG A 295 12.43 -3.90 2.88
CA ARG A 295 13.71 -4.34 3.43
C ARG A 295 14.36 -3.20 4.21
N ASP A 296 14.90 -3.51 5.39
CA ASP A 296 15.75 -2.58 6.11
C ASP A 296 17.18 -2.54 5.55
N ARG A 297 18.02 -1.64 6.06
CA ARG A 297 19.42 -1.47 5.61
C ARG A 297 20.29 -2.71 5.79
N THR A 298 19.89 -3.62 6.67
CA THR A 298 20.62 -4.87 6.92
C THR A 298 20.08 -6.03 6.09
N GLY A 299 19.08 -5.77 5.24
CA GLY A 299 18.43 -6.75 4.38
C GLY A 299 17.35 -7.57 5.08
N ARG A 300 17.01 -7.29 6.35
CA ARG A 300 15.88 -7.94 7.02
C ARG A 300 14.57 -7.46 6.42
N ILE A 301 13.56 -8.30 6.50
CA ILE A 301 12.32 -8.15 5.73
C ILE A 301 11.21 -7.74 6.69
N LEU A 302 10.57 -6.61 6.41
CA LEU A 302 9.41 -6.11 7.12
C LEU A 302 8.16 -6.40 6.29
N VAL A 303 7.14 -6.95 6.95
CA VAL A 303 5.83 -7.24 6.36
C VAL A 303 4.78 -6.51 7.17
N GLY A 304 4.17 -5.49 6.59
CA GLY A 304 2.96 -4.90 7.16
C GLY A 304 1.75 -5.74 6.76
N HIS A 305 0.94 -6.14 7.73
CA HIS A 305 -0.20 -7.01 7.50
C HIS A 305 -1.38 -6.65 8.40
N ALA A 306 -2.56 -7.09 7.99
CA ALA A 306 -3.76 -7.04 8.80
C ALA A 306 -4.34 -8.44 8.97
N VAL A 307 -5.07 -8.68 10.06
CA VAL A 307 -5.86 -9.89 10.24
C VAL A 307 -7.32 -9.51 10.39
N ILE A 308 -8.15 -10.04 9.50
CA ILE A 308 -9.60 -9.86 9.53
C ILE A 308 -10.21 -10.99 10.34
N SER A 309 -10.86 -10.67 11.46
CA SER A 309 -11.66 -11.64 12.22
C SER A 309 -13.13 -11.50 11.84
N LEU A 310 -13.69 -12.54 11.22
CA LEU A 310 -15.13 -12.54 10.87
C LEU A 310 -16.03 -12.73 12.10
N THR A 311 -15.48 -13.19 13.22
CA THR A 311 -16.25 -13.44 14.44
C THR A 311 -16.45 -12.17 15.27
N SER A 312 -15.44 -11.30 15.31
CA SER A 312 -15.48 -10.01 16.02
C SER A 312 -15.71 -8.83 15.09
N THR A 313 -15.74 -9.04 13.76
CA THR A 313 -15.75 -7.97 12.75
C THR A 313 -14.65 -6.93 12.95
N SER A 314 -13.54 -7.34 13.59
CA SER A 314 -12.41 -6.46 13.91
C SER A 314 -11.18 -6.79 13.08
N PHE A 315 -10.34 -5.78 12.91
CA PHE A 315 -9.12 -5.82 12.12
C PHE A 315 -7.92 -5.48 13.01
N SER A 316 -6.84 -6.26 12.91
CA SER A 316 -5.55 -5.86 13.48
C SER A 316 -4.73 -5.10 12.45
N LEU A 317 -3.89 -4.17 12.94
CA LEU A 317 -2.81 -3.57 12.17
C LEU A 317 -1.51 -4.03 12.78
N ASP A 318 -0.74 -4.81 12.03
CA ASP A 318 0.42 -5.53 12.54
C ASP A 318 1.63 -5.36 11.61
N ALA A 319 2.82 -5.48 12.19
CA ALA A 319 4.05 -5.60 11.42
C ALA A 319 4.87 -6.80 11.92
N ALA A 320 5.38 -7.59 10.99
CA ALA A 320 6.26 -8.73 11.24
C ALA A 320 7.64 -8.48 10.65
N ARG A 321 8.70 -8.97 11.31
CA ARG A 321 10.05 -8.95 10.76
C ARG A 321 10.65 -10.33 10.62
N PHE A 322 11.16 -10.63 9.43
CA PHE A 322 11.96 -11.81 9.12
C PHE A 322 13.43 -11.41 8.94
N THR A 323 14.32 -12.31 9.33
CA THR A 323 15.75 -12.25 9.03
C THR A 323 16.00 -12.42 7.52
N THR A 324 17.22 -12.14 7.07
CA THR A 324 17.67 -12.39 5.69
C THR A 324 17.62 -13.87 5.28
N ALA A 325 17.58 -14.79 6.25
CA ALA A 325 17.45 -16.23 6.04
C ALA A 325 15.99 -16.73 6.13
N GLY A 326 15.00 -15.84 6.28
CA GLY A 326 13.58 -16.19 6.33
C GLY A 326 13.09 -16.73 7.67
N GLN A 327 13.91 -16.68 8.73
CA GLN A 327 13.43 -16.95 10.09
C GLN A 327 12.83 -15.69 10.70
N LEU A 328 11.80 -15.82 11.55
CA LEU A 328 11.29 -14.68 12.33
C LEU A 328 12.41 -14.05 13.16
N ASP A 329 12.48 -12.72 13.21
CA ASP A 329 13.51 -12.00 13.96
C ASP A 329 13.09 -11.84 15.43
N PRO A 330 13.66 -12.63 16.37
CA PRO A 330 13.28 -12.55 17.78
C PRO A 330 13.71 -11.24 18.44
N ARG A 331 14.59 -10.45 17.81
CA ARG A 331 15.00 -9.14 18.33
C ARG A 331 13.96 -8.07 18.06
N PHE A 332 13.03 -8.32 17.13
CA PHE A 332 11.95 -7.40 16.83
C PHE A 332 10.84 -7.52 17.87
N ASN A 333 10.47 -6.40 18.48
CA ASN A 333 9.53 -6.30 19.59
C ASN A 333 9.89 -7.20 20.80
N ALA A 334 11.20 -7.37 21.07
CA ALA A 334 11.67 -8.32 22.10
C ALA A 334 11.15 -8.03 23.53
N GLN A 335 10.80 -6.78 23.82
CA GLN A 335 10.32 -6.34 25.15
C GLN A 335 8.83 -6.63 25.37
N GLN A 336 8.06 -6.80 24.31
CA GLN A 336 6.61 -7.00 24.36
C GLN A 336 6.17 -8.11 23.39
N GLN A 337 6.97 -9.17 23.29
CA GLN A 337 6.65 -10.30 22.40
C GLN A 337 5.30 -10.89 22.78
N GLN A 338 4.45 -11.10 21.78
CA GLN A 338 3.24 -11.90 21.96
C GLN A 338 3.66 -13.37 22.11
N PRO A 339 3.20 -14.10 23.14
CA PRO A 339 3.48 -15.52 23.26
C PRO A 339 3.09 -16.27 21.98
N GLY A 340 4.04 -17.00 21.40
CA GLY A 340 3.83 -17.75 20.14
C GLY A 340 4.12 -16.96 18.85
N HIS A 341 4.32 -15.64 18.90
CA HIS A 341 4.57 -14.80 17.73
C HIS A 341 5.82 -13.91 17.90
N PRO A 342 7.03 -14.48 18.02
CA PRO A 342 8.26 -13.69 18.08
C PRO A 342 8.45 -12.90 16.78
N GLY A 343 8.92 -11.67 16.89
CA GLY A 343 9.16 -10.83 15.72
C GLY A 343 7.90 -10.21 15.11
N LEU A 344 6.81 -10.13 15.88
CA LEU A 344 5.60 -9.40 15.54
C LEU A 344 5.37 -8.23 16.52
N VAL A 345 4.92 -7.10 15.99
CA VAL A 345 4.38 -5.98 16.76
C VAL A 345 2.97 -5.70 16.32
N ARG A 346 2.07 -5.55 17.29
CA ARG A 346 0.69 -5.14 17.06
C ARG A 346 0.57 -3.64 17.29
N ILE A 347 0.11 -2.94 16.26
CA ILE A 347 0.00 -1.49 16.25
C ILE A 347 -1.36 -1.05 16.78
N ALA A 348 -2.43 -1.65 16.27
CA ALA A 348 -3.80 -1.38 16.69
C ALA A 348 -4.68 -2.64 16.56
N ASN A 349 -5.75 -2.69 17.34
CA ASN A 349 -6.87 -3.63 17.19
C ASN A 349 -8.12 -2.85 16.74
N ASP A 350 -9.22 -3.51 16.37
CA ASP A 350 -10.50 -2.84 16.11
C ASP A 350 -10.47 -1.74 15.04
N ALA A 351 -9.57 -1.86 14.05
CA ALA A 351 -9.69 -1.08 12.82
C ALA A 351 -10.98 -1.46 12.08
N VAL A 352 -11.51 -0.56 11.26
CA VAL A 352 -12.91 -0.62 10.77
C VAL A 352 -12.99 -0.81 9.25
N TRP A 353 -11.87 -0.82 8.53
CA TRP A 353 -11.89 -0.88 7.07
C TRP A 353 -10.70 -1.60 6.42
N MET A 354 -10.95 -2.17 5.23
CA MET A 354 -10.09 -3.13 4.51
C MET A 354 -8.99 -2.49 3.65
N ALA A 355 -8.17 -1.61 4.21
CA ALA A 355 -7.01 -1.08 3.46
C ALA A 355 -5.71 -1.42 4.19
N GLY A 356 -4.66 -1.63 3.40
CA GLY A 356 -3.47 -2.39 3.81
C GLY A 356 -2.73 -1.78 4.99
N THR A 357 -1.96 -2.62 5.70
CA THR A 357 -0.96 -2.13 6.64
C THR A 357 0.37 -1.95 5.93
N PHE A 358 0.91 -0.73 5.96
CA PHE A 358 2.13 -0.36 5.28
C PHE A 358 3.23 -0.05 6.27
N ALA A 359 4.33 -0.80 6.24
CA ALA A 359 5.46 -0.65 7.15
C ALA A 359 6.74 -0.34 6.37
N PHE A 360 7.36 0.82 6.61
CA PHE A 360 8.54 1.27 5.88
C PHE A 360 9.70 1.62 6.83
N PRO A 361 10.91 1.10 6.57
CA PRO A 361 12.10 1.58 7.24
C PRO A 361 12.50 2.96 6.70
N THR A 362 12.95 3.85 7.58
CA THR A 362 13.32 5.23 7.24
C THR A 362 14.84 5.46 7.33
N ALA A 363 15.30 6.60 6.78
CA ALA A 363 16.68 7.11 6.85
C ALA A 363 17.31 7.01 8.26
N ASP A 364 16.53 7.35 9.27
CA ASP A 364 16.91 7.54 10.67
C ASP A 364 16.70 6.29 11.55
N ARG A 365 16.61 5.11 10.94
CA ARG A 365 16.41 3.82 11.64
C ARG A 365 15.11 3.78 12.46
N ARG A 366 14.04 4.28 11.85
CA ARG A 366 12.67 4.14 12.33
C ARG A 366 11.87 3.29 11.37
N ILE A 367 10.70 2.87 11.82
CA ILE A 367 9.68 2.20 11.04
C ILE A 367 8.42 3.04 11.12
N VAL A 368 7.89 3.44 9.98
CA VAL A 368 6.57 4.07 9.89
C VAL A 368 5.57 3.00 9.52
N VAL A 369 4.52 2.86 10.31
CA VAL A 369 3.38 1.99 10.02
C VAL A 369 2.14 2.83 9.77
N LEU A 370 1.46 2.55 8.66
CA LEU A 370 0.20 3.18 8.25
C LEU A 370 -0.86 2.10 8.07
N GLY A 371 -2.10 2.42 8.42
CA GLY A 371 -3.22 1.52 8.19
C GLY A 371 -4.56 2.25 8.19
N SER A 372 -5.60 1.49 7.84
CA SER A 372 -6.98 1.97 7.76
C SER A 372 -7.58 2.39 9.10
N SER A 373 -8.72 3.07 8.97
CA SER A 373 -9.40 3.77 10.05
C SER A 373 -9.49 2.94 11.33
N TYR A 374 -8.95 3.50 12.40
CA TYR A 374 -9.03 2.94 13.74
C TYR A 374 -9.97 3.81 14.59
N ARG A 375 -10.77 3.20 15.48
CA ARG A 375 -11.62 3.94 16.42
C ARG A 375 -10.90 4.14 17.74
N VAL A 376 -10.55 5.39 18.05
CA VAL A 376 -10.13 5.83 19.39
C VAL A 376 -11.24 6.67 19.99
N ALA A 377 -11.78 6.27 21.15
CA ALA A 377 -12.83 6.99 21.86
C ALA A 377 -14.05 7.41 20.99
N GLY A 378 -14.40 6.62 19.98
CA GLY A 378 -15.52 6.86 19.05
C GLY A 378 -15.18 7.62 17.77
N ALA A 379 -13.97 8.16 17.63
CA ALA A 379 -13.47 8.84 16.44
C ALA A 379 -12.75 7.87 15.48
N ALA A 380 -13.10 7.87 14.20
CA ALA A 380 -12.40 7.12 13.14
C ALA A 380 -11.46 8.05 12.32
N GLY A 381 -10.29 7.54 11.94
CA GLY A 381 -9.30 8.20 11.09
C GLY A 381 -8.09 7.29 10.84
N LEU A 382 -7.19 7.65 9.92
CA LEU A 382 -6.03 6.80 9.57
C LEU A 382 -5.19 6.45 10.81
N ALA A 383 -4.84 5.18 10.93
CA ALA A 383 -3.93 4.72 11.95
C ALA A 383 -2.48 4.95 11.52
N PHE A 384 -1.69 5.55 12.41
CA PHE A 384 -0.30 5.86 12.20
C PHE A 384 0.54 5.43 13.41
N ALA A 385 1.69 4.79 13.20
CA ALA A 385 2.67 4.57 14.24
C ALA A 385 4.09 4.83 13.73
N ARG A 386 4.93 5.38 14.60
CA ARG A 386 6.37 5.45 14.38
C ARG A 386 7.08 4.65 15.46
N LEU A 387 7.82 3.64 15.04
CA LEU A 387 8.56 2.76 15.92
C LEU A 387 10.06 2.89 15.68
N ARG A 388 10.86 2.51 16.67
CA ARG A 388 12.28 2.25 16.43
C ARG A 388 12.44 1.04 15.51
N GLU A 389 13.64 0.90 14.95
CA GLU A 389 13.98 -0.27 14.13
C GLU A 389 13.71 -1.60 14.86
N ASP A 390 13.82 -1.67 16.18
CA ASP A 390 13.50 -2.88 16.97
C ASP A 390 12.02 -3.03 17.36
N ALA A 391 11.12 -2.22 16.77
CA ALA A 391 9.70 -2.11 17.13
C ALA A 391 9.38 -1.59 18.53
N SER A 392 10.37 -1.15 19.32
CA SER A 392 10.10 -0.43 20.55
C SER A 392 9.51 0.96 20.28
N SER A 393 8.79 1.51 21.26
CA SER A 393 8.21 2.84 21.17
C SER A 393 9.27 3.89 20.84
N ASP A 394 8.94 4.80 19.92
CA ASP A 394 9.78 5.94 19.63
C ASP A 394 9.50 7.05 20.65
N PRO A 395 10.47 7.49 21.47
CA PRO A 395 10.22 8.52 22.48
C PRO A 395 9.83 9.88 21.89
N SER A 396 10.10 10.15 20.61
CA SER A 396 9.59 11.36 19.95
C SER A 396 8.08 11.30 19.68
N LEU A 397 7.48 10.11 19.73
CA LEU A 397 6.05 9.90 19.56
C LEU A 397 5.60 8.77 20.51
N PRO A 398 5.43 9.07 21.80
CA PRO A 398 5.06 8.07 22.77
C PRO A 398 3.66 7.54 22.48
N ALA A 399 3.48 6.23 22.71
CA ALA A 399 2.21 5.54 22.55
C ALA A 399 1.06 6.25 23.28
N GLY A 400 -0.12 6.26 22.65
CA GLY A 400 -1.36 6.70 23.27
C GLY A 400 -1.90 5.67 24.28
N PRO A 401 -3.01 5.99 24.96
CA PRO A 401 -3.64 5.09 25.93
C PRO A 401 -4.08 3.75 25.32
N ASP A 402 -4.34 3.71 24.01
CA ASP A 402 -4.84 2.54 23.29
C ASP A 402 -3.76 1.78 22.50
N GLY A 403 -2.47 2.11 22.71
CA GLY A 403 -1.34 1.44 22.06
C GLY A 403 -0.43 2.39 21.26
N PRO A 404 0.50 1.86 20.46
CA PRO A 404 1.47 2.67 19.71
C PRO A 404 0.85 3.41 18.51
N ALA A 405 -0.42 3.16 18.18
CA ALA A 405 -1.13 3.85 17.12
C ALA A 405 -1.63 5.24 17.55
N HIS A 406 -1.54 6.17 16.62
CA HIS A 406 -2.12 7.51 16.66
C HIS A 406 -3.17 7.62 15.56
N LEU A 407 -4.17 8.47 15.75
CA LEU A 407 -5.14 8.81 14.72
C LEU A 407 -4.72 10.06 13.95
N MET A 408 -4.86 10.01 12.64
CA MET A 408 -4.71 11.16 11.76
C MET A 408 -5.98 11.32 10.90
N PRO A 409 -6.83 12.31 11.18
CA PRO A 409 -8.02 12.58 10.37
C PRO A 409 -7.61 13.24 9.04
N VAL A 410 -7.92 12.61 7.90
CA VAL A 410 -7.50 13.12 6.58
C VAL A 410 -8.22 14.43 6.24
N LEU A 411 -9.51 14.52 6.54
CA LEU A 411 -10.35 15.70 6.28
C LEU A 411 -10.43 16.68 7.46
N GLY A 412 -9.56 16.54 8.47
CA GLY A 412 -9.57 17.41 9.65
C GLY A 412 -10.81 17.24 10.53
N ARG A 413 -11.52 16.12 10.41
CA ARG A 413 -12.69 15.75 11.23
C ARG A 413 -12.63 14.26 11.62
N SER A 414 -13.06 13.96 12.84
CA SER A 414 -13.24 12.60 13.31
C SER A 414 -14.53 11.98 12.76
N GLY A 415 -14.50 10.67 12.48
CA GLY A 415 -15.70 9.91 12.10
C GLY A 415 -15.83 9.55 10.62
N ASN A 416 -14.78 9.77 9.81
CA ASN A 416 -14.70 9.28 8.44
C ASN A 416 -14.02 7.90 8.41
N ASP A 417 -14.42 7.05 7.47
CA ASP A 417 -13.72 5.80 7.17
C ASP A 417 -12.63 6.08 6.13
N ASP A 418 -11.46 6.44 6.65
CA ASP A 418 -10.23 6.68 5.89
C ASP A 418 -9.43 5.37 5.73
N GLY A 419 -9.04 5.02 4.51
CA GLY A 419 -8.27 3.81 4.21
C GLY A 419 -7.02 4.10 3.38
N VAL A 420 -5.88 3.53 3.78
CA VAL A 420 -4.63 3.58 2.98
C VAL A 420 -4.66 2.50 1.90
N ILE A 421 -4.67 2.92 0.64
CA ILE A 421 -4.64 2.00 -0.51
C ILE A 421 -3.21 1.61 -0.83
N ASP A 422 -2.29 2.57 -0.81
CA ASP A 422 -0.89 2.38 -1.12
C ASP A 422 -0.02 3.48 -0.51
N ALA A 423 1.27 3.21 -0.35
CA ALA A 423 2.24 4.20 0.09
C ALA A 423 3.61 3.90 -0.50
N ASP A 424 4.32 4.94 -0.91
CA ASP A 424 5.61 4.82 -1.58
C ASP A 424 6.58 5.92 -1.09
N PRO A 425 7.80 5.57 -0.65
CA PRO A 425 8.79 6.55 -0.23
C PRO A 425 9.29 7.36 -1.43
N ASP A 426 9.52 8.64 -1.23
CA ASP A 426 10.15 9.49 -2.25
C ASP A 426 11.69 9.54 -2.09
N PRO A 427 12.41 10.02 -3.13
CA PRO A 427 13.87 10.12 -3.09
C PRO A 427 14.43 11.03 -1.96
N GLN A 428 13.59 11.82 -1.33
CA GLN A 428 13.94 12.76 -0.26
C GLN A 428 13.68 12.15 1.13
N GLY A 429 13.23 10.89 1.20
CA GLY A 429 12.91 10.20 2.44
C GLY A 429 11.57 10.60 3.06
N ARG A 430 10.72 11.28 2.29
CA ARG A 430 9.30 11.50 2.63
C ARG A 430 8.48 10.30 2.18
N LEU A 431 7.22 10.24 2.60
CA LEU A 431 6.31 9.17 2.22
C LEU A 431 5.09 9.76 1.52
N VAL A 432 4.80 9.31 0.29
CA VAL A 432 3.55 9.61 -0.39
C VAL A 432 2.56 8.52 -0.03
N VAL A 433 1.41 8.92 0.51
CA VAL A 433 0.35 8.00 0.94
C VAL A 433 -0.89 8.29 0.12
N ALA A 434 -1.45 7.25 -0.47
CA ALA A 434 -2.62 7.31 -1.30
C ALA A 434 -3.73 6.48 -0.70
N GLY A 435 -4.95 7.00 -0.69
CA GLY A 435 -6.05 6.33 -0.02
C GLY A 435 -7.41 6.87 -0.39
N GLN A 436 -8.42 6.38 0.32
CA GLN A 436 -9.82 6.77 0.15
C GLN A 436 -10.36 7.28 1.48
N THR A 437 -11.25 8.27 1.41
CA THR A 437 -12.01 8.76 2.55
C THR A 437 -13.50 8.63 2.25
N HIS A 438 -14.25 8.08 3.20
CA HIS A 438 -15.71 8.01 3.17
C HIS A 438 -16.27 8.90 4.28
N GLY A 439 -17.14 9.84 3.92
CA GLY A 439 -17.73 10.76 4.88
C GLY A 439 -19.11 11.28 4.45
N PRO A 440 -19.83 11.96 5.37
CA PRO A 440 -21.20 12.43 5.14
C PRO A 440 -21.35 13.48 4.02
N LEU A 441 -20.23 13.92 3.42
CA LEU A 441 -20.18 14.92 2.34
C LEU A 441 -19.71 14.33 0.99
N GLY A 442 -19.53 13.01 0.90
CA GLY A 442 -19.15 12.28 -0.31
C GLY A 442 -17.86 11.46 -0.15
N ASP A 443 -17.65 10.52 -1.07
CA ASP A 443 -16.46 9.68 -1.13
C ASP A 443 -15.43 10.30 -2.09
N CYS A 444 -14.18 10.38 -1.67
CA CYS A 444 -13.09 10.80 -2.56
C CYS A 444 -11.77 10.09 -2.25
N TYR A 445 -10.83 10.19 -3.19
CA TYR A 445 -9.46 9.75 -2.97
C TYR A 445 -8.64 10.89 -2.40
N PHE A 446 -7.61 10.54 -1.63
CA PHE A 446 -6.62 11.50 -1.18
C PHE A 446 -5.22 11.02 -1.56
N VAL A 447 -4.34 11.99 -1.73
CA VAL A 447 -2.90 11.80 -1.73
C VAL A 447 -2.36 12.74 -0.66
N MET A 448 -1.51 12.26 0.22
CA MET A 448 -0.82 13.08 1.20
C MET A 448 0.68 12.82 1.16
N ARG A 449 1.45 13.81 1.58
CA ARG A 449 2.91 13.66 1.68
C ARG A 449 3.35 13.87 3.13
N LEU A 450 4.02 12.87 3.69
CA LEU A 450 4.50 12.86 5.06
C LEU A 450 6.01 13.12 5.11
N ILE A 451 6.48 13.95 6.03
CA ILE A 451 7.92 14.23 6.20
C ILE A 451 8.52 13.23 7.18
N GLY A 452 9.47 12.40 6.74
CA GLY A 452 10.00 11.26 7.50
C GLY A 452 11.05 11.57 8.58
N ASP A 453 11.77 12.68 8.51
CA ASP A 453 12.90 13.02 9.40
C ASP A 453 12.53 13.99 10.53
N ARG A 454 11.50 14.83 10.35
CA ARG A 454 11.03 15.84 11.32
C ARG A 454 9.71 15.48 11.98
N LEU A 455 9.51 14.17 12.18
CA LEU A 455 8.21 13.59 12.45
C LEU A 455 7.50 14.23 13.65
N PHE A 456 8.12 14.52 14.80
CA PHE A 456 7.40 15.11 15.96
C PHE A 456 8.36 15.80 16.94
N ALA A 457 8.37 17.14 16.97
CA ALA A 457 9.07 17.91 18.01
C ALA A 457 8.17 18.28 19.20
N ASP A 458 6.83 18.29 19.07
CA ASP A 458 5.91 18.65 20.15
C ASP A 458 4.59 17.88 19.95
N GLY A 459 4.18 17.10 20.95
CA GLY A 459 3.09 16.10 20.93
C GLY A 459 1.67 16.64 20.71
N HIS A 460 1.40 17.22 19.54
CA HIS A 460 0.08 17.66 19.12
C HIS A 460 -0.35 17.00 17.80
N GLU A 461 -1.60 16.56 17.75
CA GLU A 461 -2.23 16.02 16.55
C GLU A 461 -2.20 17.04 15.40
N PRO A 462 -1.80 16.64 14.18
CA PRO A 462 -1.90 17.51 13.02
C PRO A 462 -3.38 17.73 12.69
N ALA A 463 -3.93 18.87 13.10
CA ALA A 463 -5.22 19.31 12.60
C ALA A 463 -5.07 19.76 11.14
N ALA A 464 -5.40 18.87 10.20
CA ALA A 464 -5.72 19.29 8.84
C ALA A 464 -6.88 20.31 8.92
N ARG A 465 -6.83 21.38 8.11
CA ARG A 465 -8.00 22.25 7.99
C ARG A 465 -9.18 21.42 7.48
N PRO A 466 -10.43 21.71 7.90
CA PRO A 466 -11.59 21.01 7.36
C PRO A 466 -11.60 21.12 5.83
N MET A 467 -11.47 19.98 5.16
CA MET A 467 -11.56 19.88 3.70
C MET A 467 -12.86 19.16 3.33
N GLN A 468 -13.37 19.42 2.13
CA GLN A 468 -14.56 18.79 1.61
C GLN A 468 -14.23 18.14 0.27
N CYS A 469 -14.71 16.90 0.05
CA CYS A 469 -14.57 16.26 -1.25
C CYS A 469 -15.18 17.19 -2.33
N PRO A 470 -14.46 17.45 -3.43
CA PRO A 470 -14.97 18.26 -4.52
C PRO A 470 -16.30 17.68 -5.04
N SER A 471 -17.24 18.55 -5.42
CA SER A 471 -18.45 18.09 -6.12
C SER A 471 -18.05 17.47 -7.48
N PRO A 472 -18.66 16.34 -7.87
CA PRO A 472 -18.33 15.62 -9.10
C PRO A 472 -18.57 16.44 -10.37
#